data_AF-X0UY39-F1
#
_entry.id   AF-X0UY39-F1
#
_cell.length_a   1.000
_cell.length_b   1.000
_cell.length_c   1.000
_cell.angle_alpha   90.00
_cell.angle_beta   90.00
_cell.angle_gamma   90.00
#
_symmetry.space_group_name_H-M   'P 1'
#
loop_
_entity.id
_entity.type
_entity.pdbx_description
1 polymer ?
#
loop_
_entity_poly.entity_id
_entity_poly.type
_entity_poly.pdbx_seq_one_letter_code
_entity_poly.pdbx_strand_id
1 'polypeptide(L)'
;LQNSGLNSPFGLTGEVTGIAATTITLDVAYSAGAGATTGIVFAITRTIVGDGIRYYNAAIWRNFSPPLSSATTPDYLFGAKILLAFKGRLLALNTVERPFAGGGAIYRQRCRWSQNGTPFYATSATSATVAESWHSGVADIGKGGYIDAPTDEAIVTAQFVQSRLIVYFERSTWEILYTGNEILPFLWKKINVELGCEGTFSEIAFDDGVVGVGQRGIHAANSSMVKRIDEKIPDFTEKINNANDGPQRVYGIRNFDKEIVLWTYPS
;
A
#
# COMPACT_ATOMS: atom_id res chain seq x y z
N LEU A 1 21.88 -32.77 -20.22
CA LEU A 1 21.98 -32.46 -18.78
C LEU A 1 20.70 -31.72 -18.39
N GLN A 2 19.64 -32.46 -18.05
CA GLN A 2 18.40 -31.86 -17.56
C GLN A 2 18.62 -31.43 -16.11
N ASN A 3 18.59 -30.13 -15.85
CA ASN A 3 18.67 -29.58 -14.51
C ASN A 3 17.25 -29.49 -13.93
N SER A 4 16.69 -30.64 -13.56
CA SER A 4 15.44 -30.74 -12.82
C SER A 4 15.70 -30.42 -11.36
N GLY A 5 15.45 -29.18 -10.92
CA GLY A 5 15.57 -28.88 -9.49
C GLY A 5 15.46 -27.42 -9.03
N LEU A 6 15.35 -26.43 -9.92
CA LEU A 6 15.18 -25.05 -9.49
C LEU A 6 13.73 -24.59 -9.70
N ASN A 7 12.91 -24.77 -8.66
CA ASN A 7 11.65 -24.05 -8.56
C ASN A 7 11.97 -22.58 -8.30
N SER A 8 11.55 -21.70 -9.20
CA SER A 8 11.71 -20.26 -9.02
C SER A 8 10.88 -19.78 -7.81
N PRO A 9 11.36 -18.80 -7.04
CA PRO A 9 10.64 -18.25 -5.88
C PRO A 9 9.30 -17.56 -6.23
N PHE A 10 8.91 -17.53 -7.50
CA PHE A 10 7.69 -16.89 -8.01
C PHE A 10 6.67 -17.87 -8.58
N GLY A 11 6.85 -19.19 -8.41
CA GLY A 11 5.85 -20.18 -8.87
C GLY A 11 5.65 -20.22 -10.39
N LEU A 12 6.62 -19.69 -11.15
CA LEU A 12 6.64 -19.82 -12.60
C LEU A 12 7.01 -21.26 -12.98
N THR A 13 6.00 -22.05 -13.34
CA THR A 13 6.14 -23.34 -14.03
C THR A 13 5.78 -23.15 -15.50
N GLY A 14 6.65 -22.47 -16.25
CA GLY A 14 6.59 -22.44 -17.71
C GLY A 14 7.52 -23.50 -18.29
N GLU A 15 7.03 -24.32 -19.20
CA GLU A 15 7.86 -25.24 -19.98
C GLU A 15 8.32 -24.55 -21.27
N VAL A 16 9.60 -24.71 -21.65
CA VAL A 16 10.11 -24.16 -22.91
C VAL A 16 9.58 -25.03 -24.05
N THR A 17 8.60 -24.51 -24.79
CA THR A 17 7.92 -25.24 -25.87
C THR A 17 8.68 -25.22 -27.20
N GLY A 18 9.79 -24.49 -27.31
CA GLY A 18 10.68 -24.54 -28.46
C GLY A 18 11.88 -23.59 -28.36
N ILE A 19 13.00 -23.97 -28.98
CA ILE A 19 14.18 -23.11 -29.16
C ILE A 19 14.42 -22.99 -30.66
N ALA A 20 14.17 -21.80 -31.22
CA ALA A 20 14.64 -21.43 -32.56
C ALA A 20 15.78 -20.41 -32.40
N ALA A 21 16.68 -20.35 -33.39
CA ALA A 21 18.03 -19.77 -33.30
C ALA A 21 18.13 -18.30 -32.84
N THR A 22 17.02 -17.57 -32.68
CA THR A 22 17.01 -16.20 -32.16
C THR A 22 15.83 -15.84 -31.26
N THR A 23 14.94 -16.78 -30.89
CA THR A 23 13.80 -16.47 -30.02
C THR A 23 13.48 -17.64 -29.08
N ILE A 24 13.36 -17.33 -27.79
CA ILE A 24 12.79 -18.22 -26.76
C ILE A 24 11.33 -17.76 -26.56
N THR A 25 10.38 -18.62 -26.91
CA THR A 25 8.96 -18.38 -26.62
C THR A 25 8.61 -19.12 -25.34
N LEU A 26 8.21 -18.37 -24.30
CA LEU A 26 7.70 -18.94 -23.04
C LEU A 26 6.18 -18.88 -23.09
N ASP A 27 5.53 -20.04 -23.08
CA ASP A 27 4.07 -20.10 -22.90
C ASP A 27 3.78 -20.11 -21.39
N VAL A 28 3.46 -18.93 -20.85
CA VAL A 28 3.04 -18.79 -19.45
C VAL A 28 1.54 -18.99 -19.42
N ALA A 29 1.11 -20.20 -19.10
CA ALA A 29 -0.29 -20.49 -18.82
C ALA A 29 -0.74 -19.75 -17.55
N TYR A 30 -1.07 -18.47 -17.67
CA TYR A 30 -1.77 -17.71 -16.63
C TYR A 30 -3.27 -17.88 -16.87
N SER A 31 -3.88 -18.84 -16.17
CA SER A 31 -5.34 -18.81 -16.02
C SER A 31 -5.67 -17.70 -15.04
N ALA A 32 -6.07 -16.54 -15.58
CA ALA A 32 -6.67 -15.49 -14.77
C ALA A 32 -7.91 -16.09 -14.09
N GLY A 33 -7.77 -16.45 -12.82
CA GLY A 33 -8.90 -16.86 -12.00
C GLY A 33 -9.95 -15.76 -12.09
N ALA A 34 -11.14 -16.12 -12.58
CA ALA A 34 -12.27 -15.22 -12.70
C ALA A 34 -12.52 -14.51 -11.35
N GLY A 35 -12.35 -13.19 -11.33
CA GLY A 35 -12.50 -12.37 -10.12
C GLY A 35 -11.64 -11.11 -10.06
N ALA A 36 -10.80 -10.83 -11.06
CA ALA A 36 -10.08 -9.55 -11.15
C ALA A 36 -11.00 -8.43 -11.67
N THR A 37 -11.86 -7.91 -10.80
CA THR A 37 -12.44 -6.58 -10.99
C THR A 37 -11.75 -5.67 -9.99
N THR A 38 -10.87 -4.79 -10.50
CA THR A 38 -10.10 -3.79 -9.74
C THR A 38 -9.10 -4.31 -8.69
N GLY A 39 -7.96 -4.82 -9.16
CA GLY A 39 -6.65 -4.53 -8.57
C GLY A 39 -6.19 -5.22 -7.29
N ILE A 40 -7.01 -6.01 -6.59
CA ILE A 40 -6.55 -6.86 -5.46
C ILE A 40 -7.31 -8.19 -5.49
N VAL A 41 -6.60 -9.30 -5.73
CA VAL A 41 -7.15 -10.66 -5.69
C VAL A 41 -6.86 -11.29 -4.32
N PHE A 42 -7.89 -11.69 -3.55
CA PHE A 42 -7.71 -12.80 -2.60
C PHE A 42 -8.98 -13.57 -2.22
N ALA A 43 -8.88 -14.91 -2.34
CA ALA A 43 -9.92 -15.88 -2.02
C ALA A 43 -10.06 -16.15 -0.51
N ILE A 44 -11.19 -16.77 -0.12
CA ILE A 44 -11.60 -17.08 1.26
C ILE A 44 -11.10 -18.47 1.74
N THR A 45 -10.54 -19.29 0.86
CA THR A 45 -10.07 -20.63 1.22
C THR A 45 -8.56 -20.62 1.43
N ARG A 46 -8.13 -21.08 2.61
CA ARG A 46 -6.76 -20.98 3.17
C ARG A 46 -5.72 -21.85 2.47
N THR A 47 -5.92 -22.19 1.21
CA THR A 47 -5.05 -23.03 0.42
C THR A 47 -5.09 -22.50 -1.01
N ILE A 48 -3.95 -21.96 -1.46
CA ILE A 48 -3.59 -21.66 -2.86
C ILE A 48 -4.11 -20.30 -3.45
N VAL A 49 -3.19 -19.32 -3.47
CA VAL A 49 -3.03 -18.14 -4.39
C VAL A 49 -3.66 -16.75 -4.05
N GLY A 50 -2.77 -15.73 -4.07
CA GLY A 50 -2.99 -14.26 -4.10
C GLY A 50 -2.18 -13.41 -3.07
N ASP A 51 -2.43 -12.09 -3.02
CA ASP A 51 -1.70 -11.09 -2.20
C ASP A 51 -2.55 -10.46 -1.09
N GLY A 52 -2.61 -11.11 0.07
CA GLY A 52 -3.08 -10.52 1.33
C GLY A 52 -1.92 -10.08 2.23
N ILE A 53 -2.20 -9.37 3.33
CA ILE A 53 -1.15 -8.97 4.28
C ILE A 53 -0.54 -10.23 4.91
N ARG A 54 0.79 -10.34 4.97
CA ARG A 54 1.49 -11.48 5.57
C ARG A 54 2.61 -11.04 6.51
N TYR A 55 2.87 -11.85 7.53
CA TYR A 55 4.03 -11.71 8.41
C TYR A 55 4.75 -13.05 8.56
N TYR A 56 6.06 -12.97 8.78
CA TYR A 56 6.89 -14.14 9.05
C TYR A 56 7.02 -14.34 10.56
N ASN A 57 6.73 -15.54 11.04
CA ASN A 57 6.76 -15.86 12.49
C ASN A 57 7.98 -16.69 12.90
N ALA A 58 9.12 -16.54 12.21
CA ALA A 58 10.33 -17.33 12.39
C ALA A 58 10.22 -18.83 12.02
N ALA A 59 9.06 -19.32 11.59
CA ALA A 59 8.89 -20.69 11.10
C ALA A 59 8.23 -20.70 9.71
N ILE A 60 7.12 -19.98 9.56
CA ILE A 60 6.30 -19.95 8.34
C ILE A 60 5.78 -18.54 8.05
N TRP A 61 5.46 -18.26 6.79
CA TRP A 61 4.65 -17.11 6.42
C TRP A 61 3.21 -17.33 6.85
N ARG A 62 2.64 -16.37 7.59
CA ARG A 62 1.24 -16.38 8.03
C ARG A 62 0.49 -15.22 7.44
N ASN A 63 -0.77 -15.45 7.12
CA ASN A 63 -1.70 -14.38 6.78
C ASN A 63 -1.96 -13.52 8.03
N PHE A 64 -1.95 -12.22 7.82
CA PHE A 64 -2.32 -11.21 8.79
C PHE A 64 -3.73 -10.73 8.46
N SER A 65 -4.71 -11.23 9.21
CA SER A 65 -6.11 -10.85 9.04
C SER A 65 -6.77 -10.62 10.40
N PRO A 66 -6.46 -9.50 11.08
CA PRO A 66 -7.00 -9.23 12.40
C PRO A 66 -8.53 -8.99 12.36
N PRO A 67 -9.27 -9.46 13.38
CA PRO A 67 -10.67 -9.07 13.55
C PRO A 67 -10.77 -7.58 13.87
N LEU A 68 -11.87 -6.95 13.45
CA LEU A 68 -12.08 -5.50 13.56
C LEU A 68 -13.09 -5.11 14.64
N SER A 69 -13.70 -6.09 15.29
CA SER A 69 -14.63 -5.90 16.39
C SER A 69 -14.72 -7.16 17.26
N SER A 70 -15.27 -7.00 18.47
CA SER A 70 -15.59 -8.10 19.38
C SER A 70 -16.88 -8.86 19.01
N ALA A 71 -17.44 -8.63 17.80
CA ALA A 71 -18.69 -9.26 17.38
C ALA A 71 -18.51 -10.77 17.17
N THR A 72 -19.58 -11.55 17.35
CA THR A 72 -19.58 -13.01 17.10
C THR A 72 -19.18 -13.36 15.67
N THR A 73 -19.52 -12.49 14.71
CA THR A 73 -19.10 -12.56 13.31
C THR A 73 -18.42 -11.25 12.94
N PRO A 74 -17.14 -11.07 13.29
CA PRO A 74 -16.46 -9.81 13.04
C PRO A 74 -16.06 -9.70 11.57
N ASP A 75 -15.94 -8.46 11.10
CA ASP A 75 -15.20 -8.16 9.89
C ASP A 75 -13.71 -8.29 10.18
N TYR A 76 -12.92 -8.61 9.17
CA TYR A 76 -11.47 -8.70 9.28
C TYR A 76 -10.81 -7.76 8.27
N LEU A 77 -9.62 -7.28 8.62
CA LEU A 77 -8.74 -6.59 7.69
C LEU A 77 -8.06 -7.63 6.80
N PHE A 78 -8.46 -7.72 5.53
CA PHE A 78 -7.90 -8.70 4.60
C PHE A 78 -6.77 -8.15 3.74
N GLY A 79 -6.82 -6.86 3.45
CA GLY A 79 -5.85 -6.20 2.59
C GLY A 79 -5.71 -4.72 2.93
N ALA A 80 -4.59 -4.16 2.49
CA ALA A 80 -4.35 -2.73 2.50
C ALA A 80 -3.43 -2.40 1.31
N LYS A 81 -3.58 -1.22 0.72
CA LYS A 81 -2.66 -0.78 -0.34
C LYS A 81 -1.29 -0.41 0.23
N ILE A 82 -1.27 0.18 1.42
CA ILE A 82 -0.03 0.63 2.08
C ILE A 82 -0.08 0.22 3.55
N LEU A 83 1.04 -0.29 4.04
CA LEU A 83 1.27 -0.59 5.45
C LEU A 83 2.54 0.11 5.92
N LEU A 84 2.44 0.83 7.03
CA LEU A 84 3.55 1.58 7.61
C LEU A 84 3.43 1.68 9.13
N ALA A 85 4.56 1.75 9.82
CA ALA A 85 4.60 1.97 11.26
C ALA A 85 4.70 3.47 11.56
N PHE A 86 3.78 4.02 12.34
CA PHE A 86 3.78 5.43 12.72
C PHE A 86 3.40 5.60 14.19
N LYS A 87 4.23 6.35 14.94
CA LYS A 87 4.02 6.69 16.37
C LYS A 87 3.64 5.48 17.24
N GLY A 88 4.35 4.36 17.06
CA GLY A 88 4.16 3.13 17.85
C GLY A 88 2.97 2.26 17.43
N ARG A 89 2.28 2.60 16.33
CA ARG A 89 1.14 1.87 15.78
C ARG A 89 1.42 1.43 14.34
N LEU A 90 0.83 0.33 13.91
CA LEU A 90 0.82 -0.07 12.50
C LEU A 90 -0.42 0.55 11.83
N LEU A 91 -0.21 1.30 10.76
CA LEU A 91 -1.26 1.93 9.96
C LEU A 91 -1.46 1.14 8.67
N ALA A 92 -2.72 0.94 8.31
CA ALA A 92 -3.17 0.33 7.07
C ALA A 92 -4.00 1.36 6.30
N LEU A 93 -3.55 1.73 5.11
CA LEU A 93 -4.22 2.71 4.24
C LEU A 93 -4.88 2.01 3.06
N ASN A 94 -6.05 2.52 2.66
CA ASN A 94 -6.88 1.95 1.58
C ASN A 94 -7.15 0.46 1.86
N THR A 95 -8.00 0.21 2.85
CA THR A 95 -8.21 -1.12 3.42
C THR A 95 -9.27 -1.90 2.66
N VAL A 96 -9.08 -3.22 2.59
CA VAL A 96 -10.09 -4.18 2.15
C VAL A 96 -10.57 -4.93 3.38
N GLU A 97 -11.82 -4.69 3.77
CA GLU A 97 -12.43 -5.30 4.95
C GLU A 97 -13.58 -6.19 4.49
N ARG A 98 -13.70 -7.40 5.08
CA ARG A 98 -14.80 -8.32 4.76
C ARG A 98 -15.19 -9.17 5.97
N PRO A 99 -16.45 -9.63 6.03
CA PRO A 99 -16.83 -10.66 6.97
C PRO A 99 -16.10 -11.98 6.67
N PHE A 100 -16.06 -12.88 7.64
CA PHE A 100 -15.44 -14.21 7.47
C PHE A 100 -16.00 -14.97 6.25
N ALA A 101 -17.31 -14.87 6.04
CA ALA A 101 -18.01 -15.42 4.89
C ALA A 101 -18.77 -14.29 4.18
N GLY A 102 -18.25 -13.83 3.03
CA GLY A 102 -18.90 -12.80 2.21
C GLY A 102 -17.94 -12.05 1.29
N GLY A 103 -18.52 -11.14 0.49
CA GLY A 103 -17.78 -10.21 -0.36
C GLY A 103 -17.09 -9.12 0.47
N GLY A 104 -15.95 -8.62 -0.01
CA GLY A 104 -15.21 -7.55 0.67
C GLY A 104 -15.56 -6.16 0.17
N ALA A 105 -15.56 -5.20 1.10
CA ALA A 105 -15.68 -3.79 0.81
C ALA A 105 -14.28 -3.16 0.76
N ILE A 106 -14.06 -2.32 -0.26
CA ILE A 106 -12.84 -1.53 -0.41
C ILE A 106 -13.11 -0.14 0.14
N TYR A 107 -12.34 0.26 1.14
CA TYR A 107 -12.40 1.58 1.76
C TYR A 107 -11.21 2.42 1.31
N ARG A 108 -11.39 3.10 0.17
CA ARG A 108 -10.30 3.77 -0.57
C ARG A 108 -9.65 4.93 0.18
N GLN A 109 -10.42 5.58 1.04
CA GLN A 109 -10.08 6.77 1.82
C GLN A 109 -9.77 6.47 3.29
N ARG A 110 -9.75 5.19 3.67
CA ARG A 110 -9.61 4.77 5.07
C ARG A 110 -8.17 4.67 5.49
N CYS A 111 -7.86 5.25 6.65
CA CYS A 111 -6.71 4.89 7.45
C CYS A 111 -7.19 4.12 8.68
N ARG A 112 -6.73 2.88 8.83
CA ARG A 112 -6.96 2.04 10.00
C ARG A 112 -5.65 1.88 10.78
N TRP A 113 -5.72 1.73 12.09
CA TRP A 113 -4.54 1.55 12.93
C TRP A 113 -4.69 0.42 13.95
N SER A 114 -3.55 -0.12 14.35
CA SER A 114 -3.45 -1.03 15.49
C SER A 114 -3.39 -0.30 16.83
N GLN A 115 -3.51 -1.07 17.90
CA GLN A 115 -3.14 -0.68 19.25
C GLN A 115 -1.68 -0.23 19.30
N ASN A 116 -1.41 0.71 20.20
CA ASN A 116 -0.04 1.15 20.47
C ASN A 116 0.79 -0.01 21.04
N GLY A 117 1.99 -0.19 20.51
CA GLY A 117 2.99 -1.15 20.99
C GLY A 117 2.86 -2.57 20.42
N THR A 118 1.68 -2.99 19.94
CA THR A 118 1.55 -4.30 19.27
C THR A 118 0.50 -4.28 18.15
N PRO A 119 0.86 -4.75 16.94
CA PRO A 119 -0.09 -5.00 15.87
C PRO A 119 -0.64 -6.43 15.88
N PHE A 120 -0.17 -7.31 16.77
CA PHE A 120 -0.46 -8.74 16.70
C PHE A 120 -1.74 -9.11 17.44
N TYR A 121 -2.70 -9.62 16.67
CA TYR A 121 -3.97 -10.19 17.18
C TYR A 121 -3.92 -11.69 17.46
N ALA A 122 -2.86 -12.38 17.01
CA ALA A 122 -2.65 -13.79 17.21
C ALA A 122 -1.20 -14.05 17.64
N THR A 123 -0.93 -15.25 18.14
CA THR A 123 0.39 -15.63 18.68
C THR A 123 1.50 -15.33 17.67
N SER A 124 2.38 -14.39 18.05
CA SER A 124 3.62 -14.06 17.35
C SER A 124 4.81 -14.74 18.02
N ALA A 125 5.95 -14.82 17.33
CA ALA A 125 7.17 -15.44 17.87
C ALA A 125 7.85 -14.60 18.97
N THR A 126 7.51 -13.31 19.12
CA THR A 126 8.32 -12.35 19.91
C THR A 126 7.53 -11.35 20.76
N SER A 127 6.21 -11.28 20.67
CA SER A 127 5.38 -10.29 21.38
C SER A 127 4.11 -10.87 22.00
N ALA A 128 3.67 -10.23 23.09
CA ALA A 128 2.41 -10.52 23.77
C ALA A 128 1.21 -10.37 22.81
N THR A 129 0.43 -11.44 22.70
CA THR A 129 -0.78 -11.49 21.88
C THR A 129 -1.85 -10.58 22.48
N VAL A 130 -2.42 -9.67 21.69
CA VAL A 130 -3.62 -8.93 22.09
C VAL A 130 -4.65 -9.07 20.98
N ALA A 131 -5.56 -10.02 21.14
CA ALA A 131 -6.59 -10.35 20.13
C ALA A 131 -7.36 -9.11 19.66
N GLU A 132 -7.55 -8.15 20.54
CA GLU A 132 -8.32 -6.93 20.31
C GLU A 132 -7.51 -5.81 19.63
N SER A 133 -6.27 -6.05 19.18
CA SER A 133 -5.34 -4.99 18.72
C SER A 133 -5.88 -4.09 17.59
N TRP A 134 -6.91 -4.53 16.85
CA TRP A 134 -7.47 -3.81 15.69
C TRP A 134 -8.94 -3.43 15.86
N HIS A 135 -9.49 -3.66 17.05
CA HIS A 135 -10.90 -3.45 17.31
C HIS A 135 -11.24 -1.97 17.31
N SER A 136 -12.38 -1.63 16.70
CA SER A 136 -12.91 -0.26 16.62
C SER A 136 -14.25 -0.09 17.34
N GLY A 137 -14.64 -1.04 18.19
CA GLY A 137 -15.90 -1.00 18.93
C GLY A 137 -15.88 -0.01 20.10
N VAL A 138 -17.07 0.43 20.54
CA VAL A 138 -17.23 1.31 21.72
C VAL A 138 -16.75 0.65 23.01
N ALA A 139 -16.74 -0.69 23.07
CA ALA A 139 -16.18 -1.45 24.19
C ALA A 139 -14.64 -1.56 24.14
N ASP A 140 -14.02 -1.23 23.00
CA ASP A 140 -12.60 -1.48 22.70
C ASP A 140 -11.78 -0.18 22.62
N ILE A 141 -12.13 0.80 23.45
CA ILE A 141 -11.50 2.13 23.46
C ILE A 141 -9.98 1.99 23.69
N GLY A 142 -9.18 2.69 22.89
CA GLY A 142 -7.72 2.72 22.99
C GLY A 142 -7.00 1.54 22.32
N LYS A 143 -7.75 0.62 21.70
CA LYS A 143 -7.20 -0.48 20.91
C LYS A 143 -6.89 -0.01 19.48
N GLY A 144 -7.59 -0.57 18.49
CA GLY A 144 -7.52 -0.12 17.11
C GLY A 144 -8.49 1.01 16.83
N GLY A 145 -8.69 1.29 15.55
CA GLY A 145 -9.63 2.30 15.10
C GLY A 145 -9.41 2.62 13.64
N TYR A 146 -10.32 3.40 13.08
CA TYR A 146 -10.22 3.88 11.71
C TYR A 146 -10.70 5.33 11.62
N ILE A 147 -10.19 6.03 10.62
CA ILE A 147 -10.64 7.36 10.23
C ILE A 147 -10.64 7.45 8.71
N ASP A 148 -11.76 7.90 8.18
CA ASP A 148 -11.93 8.09 6.75
C ASP A 148 -11.59 9.55 6.42
N ALA A 149 -10.81 9.76 5.37
CA ALA A 149 -10.56 11.11 4.87
C ALA A 149 -11.85 11.70 4.27
N PRO A 150 -12.15 13.00 4.45
CA PRO A 150 -13.34 13.62 3.88
C PRO A 150 -13.10 13.95 2.39
N THR A 151 -12.91 12.92 1.59
CA THR A 151 -12.70 12.96 0.14
C THR A 151 -13.19 11.66 -0.49
N ASP A 152 -13.62 11.74 -1.73
CA ASP A 152 -14.03 10.56 -2.53
C ASP A 152 -12.85 9.94 -3.29
N GLU A 153 -11.66 10.53 -3.17
CA GLU A 153 -10.44 10.08 -3.83
C GLU A 153 -9.83 8.87 -3.13
N ALA A 154 -9.12 8.04 -3.90
CA ALA A 154 -8.38 6.92 -3.34
C ALA A 154 -7.03 7.35 -2.79
N ILE A 155 -6.63 6.79 -1.64
CA ILE A 155 -5.24 6.86 -1.18
C ILE A 155 -4.39 6.06 -2.17
N VAL A 156 -3.35 6.70 -2.69
CA VAL A 156 -2.46 6.11 -3.68
C VAL A 156 -1.15 5.70 -3.03
N THR A 157 -0.51 6.62 -2.31
CA THR A 157 0.82 6.44 -1.73
C THR A 157 1.02 7.36 -0.51
N ALA A 158 2.03 7.05 0.29
CA ALA A 158 2.30 7.73 1.55
C ALA A 158 3.78 7.60 1.92
N GLN A 159 4.35 8.68 2.43
CA GLN A 159 5.76 8.74 2.77
C GLN A 159 6.04 9.65 3.97
N PHE A 160 7.10 9.31 4.70
CA PHE A 160 7.58 10.11 5.82
C PHE A 160 8.37 11.33 5.33
N VAL A 161 7.99 12.49 5.84
CA VAL A 161 8.79 13.71 5.83
C VAL A 161 9.11 14.06 7.26
N GLN A 162 10.38 13.91 7.65
CA GLN A 162 10.83 14.11 9.03
C GLN A 162 9.99 13.27 10.02
N SER A 163 9.20 13.90 10.91
CA SER A 163 8.34 13.22 11.87
C SER A 163 6.86 13.17 11.46
N ARG A 164 6.53 13.53 10.23
CA ARG A 164 5.18 13.69 9.70
C ARG A 164 4.93 12.67 8.59
N LEU A 165 3.69 12.23 8.47
CA LEU A 165 3.27 11.31 7.44
C LEU A 165 2.43 12.07 6.41
N ILE A 166 3.00 12.22 5.22
CA ILE A 166 2.31 12.81 4.07
C ILE A 166 1.66 11.68 3.28
N VAL A 167 0.41 11.87 2.92
CA VAL A 167 -0.41 10.90 2.19
C VAL A 167 -0.93 11.57 0.94
N TYR A 168 -0.63 10.96 -0.20
CA TYR A 168 -1.11 11.41 -1.49
C TYR A 168 -2.34 10.60 -1.91
N PHE A 169 -3.36 11.36 -2.28
CA PHE A 169 -4.53 10.89 -2.99
C PHE A 169 -4.35 11.16 -4.47
N GLU A 170 -5.27 10.67 -5.29
CA GLU A 170 -5.22 10.81 -6.75
C GLU A 170 -5.04 12.27 -7.20
N ARG A 171 -5.71 13.23 -6.52
CA ARG A 171 -5.64 14.66 -6.90
C ARG A 171 -5.43 15.61 -5.73
N SER A 172 -5.30 15.10 -4.50
CA SER A 172 -5.09 15.93 -3.31
C SER A 172 -3.99 15.38 -2.41
N THR A 173 -3.40 16.25 -1.60
CA THR A 173 -2.33 15.89 -0.66
C THR A 173 -2.76 16.20 0.76
N TRP A 174 -2.59 15.22 1.64
CA TRP A 174 -3.02 15.26 3.02
C TRP A 174 -1.89 14.87 3.96
N GLU A 175 -2.03 15.23 5.22
CA GLU A 175 -1.16 14.84 6.31
C GLU A 175 -1.97 14.08 7.36
N ILE A 176 -1.37 13.02 7.91
CA ILE A 176 -1.88 12.39 9.13
C ILE A 176 -1.18 13.04 10.33
N LEU A 177 -1.95 13.80 11.11
CA LEU A 177 -1.50 14.38 12.37
C LEU A 177 -1.69 13.40 13.52
N TYR A 178 -0.68 13.32 14.40
CA TYR A 178 -0.78 12.59 15.64
C TYR A 178 -1.24 13.50 16.78
N THR A 179 -2.37 13.18 17.41
CA THR A 179 -3.00 14.01 18.45
C THR A 179 -2.56 13.64 19.87
N GLY A 180 -1.96 12.45 20.06
CA GLY A 180 -1.63 11.90 21.38
C GLY A 180 -2.83 11.32 22.14
N ASN A 181 -4.06 11.48 21.66
CA ASN A 181 -5.24 10.86 22.27
C ASN A 181 -5.33 9.39 21.86
N GLU A 182 -5.46 8.47 22.82
CA GLU A 182 -5.55 7.04 22.50
C GLU A 182 -6.85 6.64 21.81
N ILE A 183 -7.93 7.40 21.99
CA ILE A 183 -9.25 7.14 21.38
C ILE A 183 -9.23 7.50 19.90
N LEU A 184 -8.68 8.68 19.58
CA LEU A 184 -8.56 9.18 18.22
C LEU A 184 -7.13 9.73 18.01
N PRO A 185 -6.14 8.83 17.81
CA PRO A 185 -4.74 9.22 17.74
C PRO A 185 -4.38 9.96 16.46
N PHE A 186 -5.20 9.83 15.42
CA PHE A 186 -4.91 10.34 14.09
C PHE A 186 -6.02 11.26 13.59
N LEU A 187 -5.62 12.36 12.95
CA LEU A 187 -6.52 13.30 12.29
C LEU A 187 -5.99 13.62 10.90
N TRP A 188 -6.90 13.71 9.93
CA TRP A 188 -6.59 14.18 8.58
C TRP A 188 -6.49 15.70 8.54
N LYS A 189 -5.36 16.21 8.05
CA LYS A 189 -5.20 17.62 7.69
C LYS A 189 -4.93 17.74 6.21
N LYS A 190 -5.78 18.50 5.50
CA LYS A 190 -5.58 18.78 4.08
C LYS A 190 -4.45 19.78 3.90
N ILE A 191 -3.47 19.47 3.05
CA ILE A 191 -2.38 20.40 2.69
C ILE A 191 -2.69 21.07 1.35
N ASN A 192 -3.12 20.30 0.35
CA ASN A 192 -3.45 20.82 -0.97
C ASN A 192 -4.68 20.08 -1.53
N VAL A 193 -5.48 20.80 -2.32
CA VAL A 193 -6.71 20.31 -2.95
C VAL A 193 -6.54 19.96 -4.43
N GLU A 194 -5.44 20.35 -5.08
CA GLU A 194 -5.27 20.24 -6.54
C GLU A 194 -4.08 19.37 -6.97
N LEU A 195 -3.11 19.18 -6.06
CA LEU A 195 -1.91 18.40 -6.33
C LEU A 195 -2.00 17.06 -5.58
N GLY A 196 -1.96 15.98 -6.35
CA GLY A 196 -1.95 14.59 -5.88
C GLY A 196 -0.98 13.73 -6.69
N CYS A 197 -0.86 12.46 -6.32
CA CYS A 197 0.06 11.51 -6.92
C CYS A 197 -0.70 10.27 -7.41
N GLU A 198 -0.44 9.83 -8.63
CA GLU A 198 -1.03 8.60 -9.19
C GLU A 198 -0.04 7.42 -9.16
N GLY A 199 1.26 7.71 -9.13
CA GLY A 199 2.30 6.69 -9.07
C GLY A 199 2.44 6.09 -7.67
N THR A 200 1.95 4.87 -7.46
CA THR A 200 1.93 4.21 -6.13
C THR A 200 3.33 4.04 -5.54
N PHE A 201 4.37 3.85 -6.37
CA PHE A 201 5.76 3.70 -5.92
C PHE A 201 6.67 4.84 -6.41
N SER A 202 6.09 5.97 -6.81
CA SER A 202 6.85 7.09 -7.35
C SER A 202 7.45 8.02 -6.30
N GLU A 203 6.99 7.92 -5.05
CA GLU A 203 7.38 8.84 -3.99
C GLU A 203 8.80 8.60 -3.47
N ILE A 204 9.56 9.69 -3.37
CA ILE A 204 10.91 9.70 -2.84
C ILE A 204 11.02 10.76 -1.74
N ALA A 205 11.49 10.33 -0.57
CA ALA A 205 11.74 11.21 0.55
C ALA A 205 13.07 11.96 0.40
N PHE A 206 13.00 13.27 0.61
CA PHE A 206 14.11 14.16 0.90
C PHE A 206 13.94 14.74 2.30
N ASP A 207 14.99 15.41 2.80
CA ASP A 207 14.98 16.00 4.14
C ASP A 207 13.96 17.16 4.28
N ASP A 208 13.81 17.96 3.21
CA ASP A 208 12.91 19.11 3.15
C ASP A 208 11.50 18.77 2.63
N GLY A 209 11.28 17.57 2.09
CA GLY A 209 10.00 17.19 1.52
C GLY A 209 9.99 15.86 0.78
N VAL A 210 8.83 15.46 0.29
CA VAL A 210 8.65 14.28 -0.56
C VAL A 210 8.34 14.72 -1.98
N VAL A 211 9.00 14.09 -2.94
CA VAL A 211 8.75 14.32 -4.36
C VAL A 211 8.00 13.12 -4.92
N GLY A 212 6.94 13.38 -5.67
CA GLY A 212 6.11 12.38 -6.33
C GLY A 212 5.81 12.76 -7.77
N VAL A 213 5.53 11.74 -8.59
CA VAL A 213 5.13 11.92 -9.98
C VAL A 213 3.60 11.80 -10.05
N GLY A 214 2.93 12.91 -10.29
CA GLY A 214 1.48 12.96 -10.50
C GLY A 214 1.12 13.13 -11.97
N GLN A 215 -0.17 13.02 -12.28
CA GLN A 215 -0.70 13.18 -13.64
C GLN A 215 -0.33 14.52 -14.27
N ARG A 216 -0.36 15.58 -13.47
CA ARG A 216 -0.20 16.97 -13.92
C ARG A 216 1.23 17.47 -13.81
N GLY A 217 2.17 16.61 -13.40
CA GLY A 217 3.56 17.01 -13.21
C GLY A 217 4.25 16.38 -12.01
N ILE A 218 5.53 16.72 -11.87
CA ILE A 218 6.36 16.31 -10.73
C ILE A 218 6.20 17.36 -9.62
N HIS A 219 5.70 16.93 -8.47
CA HIS A 219 5.42 17.80 -7.35
C HIS A 219 6.27 17.44 -6.14
N ALA A 220 6.65 18.46 -5.37
CA ALA A 220 7.30 18.32 -4.09
C ALA A 220 6.35 18.82 -3.00
N ALA A 221 6.02 17.96 -2.03
CA ALA A 221 5.26 18.33 -0.84
C ALA A 221 6.18 18.43 0.39
N ASN A 222 5.92 19.44 1.21
CA ASN A 222 6.36 19.47 2.60
C ASN A 222 5.13 19.55 3.52
N SER A 223 5.31 19.75 4.82
CA SER A 223 4.21 19.81 5.78
C SER A 223 3.27 21.02 5.64
N SER A 224 3.62 21.99 4.80
CA SER A 224 2.96 23.29 4.71
C SER A 224 2.46 23.63 3.31
N MET A 225 3.14 23.13 2.28
CA MET A 225 2.86 23.45 0.89
C MET A 225 3.23 22.30 -0.02
N VAL A 226 2.55 22.24 -1.16
CA VAL A 226 2.92 21.40 -2.29
C VAL A 226 3.21 22.31 -3.46
N LYS A 227 4.38 22.18 -4.08
CA LYS A 227 4.82 22.97 -5.23
C LYS A 227 5.22 22.07 -6.39
N ARG A 228 5.04 22.57 -7.61
CA ARG A 228 5.54 21.93 -8.82
C ARG A 228 7.02 22.26 -8.99
N ILE A 229 7.84 21.24 -9.20
CA ILE A 229 9.29 21.42 -9.42
C ILE A 229 9.65 21.34 -10.91
N ASP A 230 8.72 20.85 -11.71
CA ASP A 230 8.80 20.66 -13.15
C ASP A 230 8.52 21.93 -13.96
N GLU A 231 8.18 23.06 -13.33
CA GLU A 231 7.96 24.35 -14.00
C GLU A 231 9.17 24.79 -14.86
N LYS A 232 10.38 24.29 -14.53
CA LYS A 232 11.60 24.54 -15.31
C LYS A 232 11.71 23.71 -16.59
N ILE A 233 10.96 22.61 -16.70
CA ILE A 233 11.00 21.65 -17.82
C ILE A 233 9.58 21.15 -18.23
N PRO A 234 8.66 22.06 -18.60
CA PRO A 234 7.26 21.71 -18.81
C PRO A 234 7.02 20.70 -19.94
N ASP A 235 7.82 20.73 -21.01
CA ASP A 235 7.71 19.85 -22.19
C ASP A 235 8.01 18.37 -21.89
N PHE A 236 8.76 18.06 -20.82
CA PHE A 236 9.03 16.67 -20.46
C PHE A 236 7.86 16.03 -19.71
N THR A 237 7.18 16.81 -18.85
CA THR A 237 6.10 16.29 -18.01
C THR A 237 4.81 16.05 -18.77
N GLU A 238 4.55 16.76 -19.86
CA GLU A 238 3.40 16.51 -20.73
C GLU A 238 3.51 15.18 -21.50
N LYS A 239 4.72 14.64 -21.64
CA LYS A 239 4.98 13.37 -22.33
C LYS A 239 4.77 12.15 -21.43
N ILE A 240 4.59 12.35 -20.13
CA ILE A 240 4.30 11.28 -19.17
C ILE A 240 2.81 10.98 -19.26
N ASN A 241 2.43 9.96 -20.05
CA ASN A 241 1.04 9.58 -20.22
C ASN A 241 0.69 8.39 -19.31
N ASN A 242 -0.08 8.67 -18.26
CA ASN A 242 -0.54 7.72 -17.26
C ASN A 242 -1.85 7.01 -17.70
N ALA A 243 -1.97 6.62 -18.97
CA ALA A 243 -3.15 5.88 -19.43
C ALA A 243 -3.15 4.42 -18.90
N ASN A 244 -4.35 3.89 -18.62
CA ASN A 244 -4.57 2.52 -18.12
C ASN A 244 -3.80 2.21 -16.82
N ASP A 245 -2.96 1.18 -16.82
CA ASP A 245 -2.11 0.76 -15.69
C ASP A 245 -0.74 1.46 -15.67
N GLY A 246 -0.54 2.48 -16.51
CA GLY A 246 0.68 3.30 -16.53
C GLY A 246 1.15 3.77 -15.15
N PRO A 247 0.26 4.31 -14.29
CA PRO A 247 0.64 4.74 -12.94
C PRO A 247 1.21 3.64 -12.03
N GLN A 248 0.85 2.38 -12.26
CA GLN A 248 1.36 1.24 -11.47
C GLN A 248 2.80 0.87 -11.85
N ARG A 249 3.31 1.39 -12.97
CA ARG A 249 4.65 1.13 -13.50
C ARG A 249 5.65 2.25 -13.18
N VAL A 250 5.21 3.27 -12.45
CA VAL A 250 6.04 4.38 -12.02
C VAL A 250 6.70 4.02 -10.69
N TYR A 251 8.02 3.81 -10.73
CA TYR A 251 8.87 3.55 -9.58
C TYR A 251 9.91 4.63 -9.47
N GLY A 252 10.04 5.19 -8.26
CA GLY A 252 11.07 6.15 -7.92
C GLY A 252 12.18 5.50 -7.09
N ILE A 253 13.43 5.77 -7.45
CA ILE A 253 14.59 5.45 -6.60
C ILE A 253 15.55 6.63 -6.54
N ARG A 254 16.13 6.84 -5.36
CA ARG A 254 17.16 7.86 -5.13
C ARG A 254 18.53 7.20 -5.08
N ASN A 255 19.49 7.80 -5.77
CA ASN A 255 20.90 7.49 -5.62
C ASN A 255 21.56 8.58 -4.75
N PHE A 256 22.08 8.19 -3.58
CA PHE A 256 22.67 9.12 -2.63
C PHE A 256 24.04 9.64 -3.08
N ASP A 257 24.87 8.79 -3.68
CA ASP A 257 26.24 9.16 -4.07
C ASP A 257 26.28 10.18 -5.21
N LYS A 258 25.31 10.06 -6.12
CA LYS A 258 25.20 10.92 -7.31
C LYS A 258 24.21 12.06 -7.14
N GLU A 259 23.50 12.12 -6.01
CA GLU A 259 22.43 13.09 -5.73
C GLU A 259 21.36 13.16 -6.84
N ILE A 260 21.13 12.05 -7.54
CA ILE A 260 20.12 11.95 -8.60
C ILE A 260 18.92 11.12 -8.16
N VAL A 261 17.79 11.46 -8.74
CA VAL A 261 16.58 10.67 -8.67
C VAL A 261 16.28 10.07 -10.04
N LEU A 262 15.93 8.79 -10.03
CA LEU A 262 15.55 8.03 -11.21
C LEU A 262 14.09 7.62 -11.05
N TRP A 263 13.29 7.93 -12.06
CA TRP A 263 11.93 7.43 -12.19
C TRP A 263 11.79 6.58 -13.44
N THR A 264 11.10 5.46 -13.30
CA THR A 264 10.49 4.79 -14.46
C THR A 264 9.18 5.48 -14.79
N TYR A 265 8.90 5.71 -16.06
CA TYR A 265 7.62 6.26 -16.49
C TYR A 265 7.09 5.49 -17.70
N PRO A 266 5.76 5.31 -17.80
CA PRO A 266 5.14 4.76 -19.01
C PRO A 266 5.21 5.81 -20.13
N SER A 267 5.55 5.36 -21.34
CA SER A 267 5.50 6.14 -22.59
C SER A 267 4.53 5.52 -23.58
#